data_AF-A0A1H7RP86-F1
#
_entry.id   AF-A0A1H7RP86-F1
#
_cell.length_a   1.000
_cell.length_b   1.000
_cell.length_c   1.000
_cell.angle_alpha   90.00
_cell.angle_beta   90.00
_cell.angle_gamma   90.00
#
_symmetry.space_group_name_H-M   'P 1'
#
loop_
_entity.id
_entity.type
_entity.pdbx_description
1 polymer ?
#
loop_
_entity_poly.entity_id
_entity_poly.type
_entity_poly.pdbx_seq_one_letter_code
_entity_poly.pdbx_strand_id
1 'polypeptide(L)'
;MKLKAGLYIGIAMVFIVGGSLLAVKGKDAVSQAESLKQGILEAEQTTLFYQNSPGMIAEAVASMGDSVKEGEVLFKVKSAGEGDVDVLAPYDGLVDRVAVKQGDQVQAGVPLAVLQKNNYYTDLYIQESEVQKFEVNQTLDVHFPYLDQPTQVSGVVTSISSAPQFASLRMSREKGQADLSMFLVRISMDSNADLLPGMTAEVKLDEITD
;
A
#
# COMPACT_ATOMS: atom_id res chain seq x y z
N MET A 1 51.41 -39.65 -25.45
CA MET A 1 49.96 -39.78 -25.21
C MET A 1 49.46 -39.15 -23.90
N LYS A 2 50.24 -39.13 -22.80
CA LYS A 2 49.76 -38.65 -21.48
C LYS A 2 49.51 -37.13 -21.36
N LEU A 3 50.15 -36.29 -22.18
CA LEU A 3 49.97 -34.83 -22.12
C LEU A 3 48.57 -34.36 -22.57
N LYS A 4 47.97 -35.02 -23.57
CA LYS A 4 46.65 -34.65 -24.08
C LYS A 4 45.53 -34.97 -23.06
N ALA A 5 45.70 -36.04 -22.27
CA ALA A 5 44.73 -36.44 -21.25
C ALA A 5 44.59 -35.39 -20.13
N GLY A 6 45.70 -34.77 -19.69
CA GLY A 6 45.67 -33.72 -18.67
C GLY A 6 44.93 -32.45 -19.14
N LEU A 7 45.04 -32.11 -20.42
CA LEU A 7 44.36 -30.94 -21.00
C LEU A 7 42.83 -31.13 -21.03
N TYR A 8 42.34 -32.32 -21.40
CA TYR A 8 40.91 -32.61 -21.42
C TYR A 8 40.30 -32.63 -20.01
N ILE A 9 41.04 -33.14 -19.01
CA ILE A 9 40.60 -33.13 -17.61
C ILE A 9 40.49 -31.69 -17.09
N GLY A 10 41.43 -30.82 -17.44
CA GLY A 10 41.38 -29.40 -17.08
C GLY A 10 40.16 -28.68 -17.68
N ILE A 11 39.86 -28.90 -18.97
CA ILE A 11 38.70 -28.30 -19.64
C ILE A 11 37.39 -28.82 -19.01
N ALA A 12 37.31 -30.11 -18.71
CA ALA A 12 36.14 -30.68 -18.05
C ALA A 12 35.88 -30.07 -16.67
N MET A 13 36.93 -29.85 -15.86
CA MET A 13 36.79 -29.15 -14.57
C MET A 13 36.28 -27.72 -14.74
N VAL A 14 36.76 -26.97 -15.73
CA VAL A 14 36.31 -25.60 -15.97
C VAL A 14 34.82 -25.56 -16.36
N PHE A 15 34.35 -26.49 -17.17
CA PHE A 15 32.92 -26.58 -17.52
C PHE A 15 32.05 -26.99 -16.33
N ILE A 16 32.54 -27.88 -15.46
CA ILE A 16 31.81 -28.27 -14.25
C ILE A 16 31.76 -27.09 -13.28
N VAL A 17 32.89 -26.44 -12.99
CA VAL A 17 32.95 -25.29 -12.08
C VAL A 17 32.13 -24.11 -12.62
N GLY A 18 32.26 -23.80 -13.91
CA GLY A 18 31.47 -22.74 -14.57
C GLY A 18 29.97 -23.05 -14.60
N GLY A 19 29.60 -24.30 -14.88
CA GLY A 19 28.21 -24.75 -14.84
C GLY A 19 27.63 -24.73 -13.43
N SER A 20 28.41 -25.12 -12.42
CA SER A 20 28.01 -25.03 -11.01
C SER A 20 27.85 -23.58 -10.54
N LEU A 21 28.69 -22.65 -11.03
CA LEU A 21 28.57 -21.23 -10.71
C LEU A 21 27.29 -20.60 -11.29
N LEU A 22 26.89 -20.99 -12.50
CA LEU A 22 25.62 -20.55 -13.11
C LEU A 22 24.40 -21.19 -12.44
N ALA A 23 24.55 -22.36 -11.82
CA ALA A 23 23.50 -23.03 -11.06
C ALA A 23 23.33 -22.49 -9.62
N VAL A 24 24.17 -21.55 -9.17
CA VAL A 24 24.02 -20.92 -7.86
C VAL A 24 22.77 -20.04 -7.88
N LYS A 25 21.69 -20.59 -7.34
CA LYS A 25 20.39 -19.94 -7.18
C LYS A 25 20.54 -18.67 -6.30
N GLY A 26 19.94 -17.56 -6.73
CA GLY A 26 19.79 -16.35 -5.89
C GLY A 26 20.74 -15.18 -6.14
N LYS A 27 21.71 -15.29 -7.06
CA LYS A 27 22.64 -14.17 -7.39
C LYS A 27 22.37 -13.49 -8.73
N ASP A 28 21.43 -14.01 -9.51
CA ASP A 28 20.98 -13.40 -10.77
C ASP A 28 20.05 -12.21 -10.48
N ALA A 29 20.14 -11.17 -11.31
CA ALA A 29 19.32 -9.97 -11.21
C ALA A 29 17.82 -10.30 -11.33
N VAL A 30 17.47 -11.36 -12.06
CA VAL A 30 16.09 -11.83 -12.23
C VAL A 30 15.53 -12.40 -10.92
N SER A 31 16.33 -13.15 -10.14
CA SER A 31 15.89 -13.70 -8.85
C SER A 31 15.72 -12.62 -7.78
N GLN A 32 16.59 -11.60 -7.76
CA GLN A 32 16.45 -10.48 -6.83
C GLN A 32 15.25 -9.58 -7.17
N ALA A 33 14.93 -9.42 -8.45
CA ALA A 33 13.72 -8.72 -8.87
C ALA A 33 12.43 -9.49 -8.54
N GLU A 34 12.51 -10.82 -8.37
CA GLU A 34 11.36 -11.63 -7.99
C GLU A 34 11.03 -11.50 -6.49
N SER A 35 12.04 -11.38 -5.62
CA SER A 35 11.83 -11.23 -4.17
C SER A 35 11.53 -9.80 -3.72
N LEU A 36 11.82 -8.79 -4.55
CA LEU A 36 11.43 -7.41 -4.30
C LEU A 36 10.02 -7.14 -4.85
N LYS A 37 9.08 -6.80 -3.98
CA LYS A 37 7.72 -6.42 -4.35
C LYS A 37 7.54 -4.92 -4.19
N GLN A 38 6.99 -4.29 -5.22
CA GLN A 38 6.81 -2.85 -5.27
C GLN A 38 5.32 -2.51 -5.33
N GLY A 39 4.94 -1.45 -4.64
CA GLY A 39 3.63 -0.84 -4.71
C GLY A 39 3.73 0.68 -4.64
N ILE A 40 2.59 1.35 -4.75
CA ILE A 40 2.50 2.80 -4.58
C ILE A 40 1.90 3.08 -3.22
N LEU A 41 2.53 4.00 -2.50
CA LEU A 41 1.99 4.51 -1.25
C LEU A 41 0.77 5.38 -1.56
N GLU A 42 -0.38 5.01 -1.04
CA GLU A 42 -1.64 5.68 -1.23
C GLU A 42 -2.17 6.21 0.11
N ALA A 43 -2.93 7.31 0.04
CA ALA A 43 -3.68 7.81 1.17
C ALA A 43 -5.17 7.64 0.90
N GLU A 44 -5.90 7.13 1.89
CA GLU A 44 -7.34 7.03 1.79
C GLU A 44 -7.97 8.41 1.96
N GLN A 45 -8.79 8.82 1.00
CA GLN A 45 -9.59 10.03 1.07
C GLN A 45 -11.07 9.67 1.15
N THR A 46 -11.80 10.29 2.08
CA THR A 46 -13.24 10.11 2.22
C THR A 46 -13.94 11.46 2.13
N THR A 47 -15.01 11.52 1.34
CA THR A 47 -15.91 12.67 1.36
C THR A 47 -16.89 12.55 2.52
N LEU A 48 -16.87 13.53 3.41
CA LEU A 48 -17.80 13.64 4.53
C LEU A 48 -19.12 14.22 4.02
N PHE A 49 -20.15 13.41 3.98
CA PHE A 49 -21.50 13.83 3.60
C PHE A 49 -22.33 14.17 4.83
N TYR A 50 -23.14 15.21 4.73
CA TYR A 50 -24.17 15.49 5.72
C TYR A 50 -25.28 14.42 5.61
N GLN A 51 -25.74 13.91 6.75
CA GLN A 51 -26.71 12.80 6.79
C GLN A 51 -28.01 13.14 7.54
N ASN A 52 -28.10 14.31 8.16
CA ASN A 52 -29.24 14.68 9.00
C ASN A 52 -30.28 15.51 8.22
N SER A 53 -31.34 15.91 8.93
CA SER A 53 -32.42 16.76 8.40
C SER A 53 -31.89 18.09 7.83
N PRO A 54 -32.55 18.68 6.81
CA PRO A 54 -32.09 19.94 6.21
C PRO A 54 -31.85 21.05 7.24
N GLY A 55 -30.77 21.78 7.04
CA GLY A 55 -30.31 22.81 7.97
C GLY A 55 -29.39 23.83 7.31
N MET A 56 -28.84 24.71 8.14
CA MET A 56 -27.87 25.72 7.73
C MET A 56 -26.57 25.54 8.49
N ILE A 57 -25.42 25.66 7.82
CA ILE A 57 -24.11 25.67 8.49
C ILE A 57 -24.04 26.89 9.41
N ALA A 58 -24.12 26.66 10.72
CA ALA A 58 -24.00 27.70 11.73
C ALA A 58 -22.55 28.13 11.91
N GLU A 59 -21.61 27.18 11.84
CA GLU A 59 -20.18 27.39 11.99
C GLU A 59 -19.40 26.30 11.24
N ALA A 60 -18.36 26.70 10.50
CA ALA A 60 -17.36 25.79 9.95
C ALA A 60 -16.10 25.93 10.80
N VAL A 61 -15.83 24.92 11.64
CA VAL A 61 -14.67 24.91 12.54
C VAL A 61 -13.43 24.45 11.78
N ALA A 62 -13.60 23.45 10.90
CA ALA A 62 -12.54 22.91 10.08
C ALA A 62 -12.15 23.82 8.92
N SER A 63 -10.85 24.00 8.71
CA SER A 63 -10.24 24.67 7.56
C SER A 63 -9.36 23.70 6.77
N MET A 64 -9.14 24.02 5.49
CA MET A 64 -8.21 23.25 4.64
C MET A 64 -6.80 23.24 5.26
N GLY A 65 -6.21 22.05 5.38
CA GLY A 65 -4.89 21.82 5.97
C GLY A 65 -4.91 21.55 7.47
N ASP A 66 -6.05 21.65 8.15
CA ASP A 66 -6.14 21.35 9.57
C ASP A 66 -6.00 19.83 9.82
N SER A 67 -5.29 19.48 10.89
CA SER A 67 -5.28 18.11 11.40
C SER A 67 -6.42 17.93 12.40
N VAL A 68 -7.17 16.84 12.22
CA VAL A 68 -8.38 16.54 12.98
C VAL A 68 -8.27 15.17 13.61
N LYS A 69 -8.89 15.00 14.78
CA LYS A 69 -8.99 13.71 15.47
C LYS A 69 -10.37 13.09 15.32
N GLU A 70 -10.45 11.77 15.40
CA GLU A 70 -11.73 11.06 15.45
C GLU A 70 -12.62 11.63 16.56
N GLY A 71 -13.87 11.97 16.20
CA GLY A 71 -14.83 12.57 17.12
C GLY A 71 -14.71 14.09 17.29
N GLU A 72 -13.75 14.75 16.64
CA GLU A 72 -13.63 16.21 16.67
C GLU A 72 -14.74 16.90 15.86
N VAL A 73 -15.28 18.01 16.36
CA VAL A 73 -16.36 18.75 15.68
C VAL A 73 -15.79 19.56 14.50
N LEU A 74 -16.23 19.22 13.29
CA LEU A 74 -15.81 19.89 12.06
C LEU A 74 -16.78 20.98 11.63
N PHE A 75 -18.09 20.72 11.77
CA PHE A 75 -19.14 21.66 11.40
C PHE A 75 -20.25 21.64 12.44
N LYS A 76 -20.85 22.80 12.69
CA LYS A 76 -22.10 22.91 13.44
C LYS A 76 -23.22 23.30 12.48
N VAL A 77 -24.29 22.52 12.46
CA VAL A 77 -25.42 22.69 11.56
C VAL A 77 -26.66 22.97 12.37
N LYS A 78 -27.31 24.10 12.11
CA LYS A 78 -28.63 24.39 12.69
C LYS A 78 -29.69 23.68 11.87
N SER A 79 -30.13 22.53 12.35
CA SER A 79 -31.20 21.74 11.72
C SER A 79 -32.55 22.41 11.94
N ALA A 80 -33.42 22.36 10.91
CA ALA A 80 -34.77 22.93 11.01
C ALA A 80 -35.68 22.14 11.96
N GLY A 81 -35.36 20.87 12.24
CA GLY A 81 -36.21 19.98 13.04
C GLY A 81 -35.60 19.43 14.32
N GLU A 82 -34.26 19.38 14.42
CA GLU A 82 -33.55 18.61 15.45
C GLU A 82 -32.65 19.47 16.36
N GLY A 83 -32.65 20.79 16.18
CA GLY A 83 -31.75 21.70 16.90
C GLY A 83 -30.36 21.78 16.26
N ASP A 84 -29.36 22.19 17.04
CA ASP A 84 -27.98 22.27 16.55
C ASP A 84 -27.36 20.85 16.51
N VAL A 85 -26.77 20.51 15.37
CA VAL A 85 -26.17 19.20 15.08
C VAL A 85 -24.69 19.38 14.79
N ASP A 86 -23.86 18.69 15.56
CA ASP A 86 -22.42 18.65 15.37
C ASP A 86 -22.05 17.54 14.39
N VAL A 87 -21.28 17.88 13.36
CA VAL A 87 -20.70 16.94 12.41
C VAL A 87 -19.28 16.64 12.85
N LEU A 88 -19.04 15.39 13.19
CA LEU A 88 -17.77 14.92 13.75
C LEU A 88 -16.85 14.34 12.67
N ALA A 89 -15.54 14.40 12.92
CA ALA A 89 -14.55 13.70 12.11
C ALA A 89 -14.67 12.18 12.32
N PRO A 90 -14.72 11.37 11.24
CA PRO A 90 -14.86 9.93 11.32
C PRO A 90 -13.55 9.19 11.69
N TYR A 91 -12.40 9.85 11.55
CA TYR A 91 -11.08 9.29 11.84
C TYR A 91 -10.03 10.40 11.98
N ASP A 92 -8.87 10.05 12.53
CA ASP A 92 -7.68 10.91 12.57
C ASP A 92 -7.16 11.19 11.15
N GLY A 93 -6.98 12.47 10.82
CA GLY A 93 -6.68 12.86 9.45
C GLY A 93 -6.29 14.32 9.25
N LEU A 94 -6.31 14.70 7.98
CA LEU A 94 -6.12 16.06 7.48
C LEU A 94 -7.34 16.46 6.64
N VAL A 95 -7.73 17.72 6.74
CA VAL A 95 -8.79 18.30 5.90
C VAL A 95 -8.19 18.69 4.54
N ASP A 96 -8.42 17.87 3.51
CA ASP A 96 -7.98 18.18 2.13
C ASP A 96 -8.77 19.34 1.55
N ARG A 97 -10.09 19.35 1.77
CA ARG A 97 -10.97 20.39 1.23
C ARG A 97 -12.21 20.59 2.06
N VAL A 98 -12.64 21.83 2.17
CA VAL A 98 -13.95 22.19 2.73
C VAL A 98 -14.85 22.62 1.57
N ALA A 99 -16.01 21.99 1.43
CA ALA A 99 -16.96 22.20 0.33
C ALA A 99 -18.08 23.19 0.67
N VAL A 100 -18.30 23.48 1.95
CA VAL A 100 -19.35 24.38 2.45
C VAL A 100 -18.79 25.51 3.29
N LYS A 101 -19.55 26.59 3.43
CA LYS A 101 -19.21 27.73 4.27
C LYS A 101 -20.32 28.02 5.26
N GLN A 102 -20.01 28.83 6.26
CA GLN A 102 -21.01 29.35 7.18
C GLN A 102 -22.13 30.06 6.40
N GLY A 103 -23.38 29.74 6.74
CA GLY A 103 -24.58 30.26 6.07
C GLY A 103 -25.10 29.38 4.92
N ASP A 104 -24.35 28.38 4.46
CA ASP A 104 -24.82 27.49 3.40
C ASP A 104 -25.95 26.59 3.89
N GLN A 105 -26.93 26.34 3.02
CA GLN A 105 -27.97 25.34 3.28
C GLN A 105 -27.50 23.95 2.89
N VAL A 106 -27.72 22.99 3.77
CA VAL A 106 -27.32 21.59 3.59
C VAL A 106 -28.48 20.65 3.86
N GLN A 107 -28.48 19.52 3.17
CA GLN A 107 -29.44 18.42 3.34
C GLN A 107 -28.71 17.09 3.18
N ALA A 108 -29.35 15.98 3.55
CA ALA A 108 -28.75 14.66 3.43
C ALA A 108 -28.17 14.43 2.02
N GLY A 109 -26.91 13.98 1.96
CA GLY A 109 -26.15 13.75 0.73
C GLY A 109 -25.32 14.94 0.23
N VAL A 110 -25.39 16.11 0.88
CA VAL A 110 -24.49 17.24 0.54
C VAL A 110 -23.08 16.97 1.06
N PRO A 111 -22.03 17.07 0.22
CA PRO A 111 -20.65 16.95 0.67
C PRO A 111 -20.24 18.18 1.49
N LEU A 112 -19.68 17.96 2.66
CA LEU A 112 -19.22 19.02 3.58
C LEU A 112 -17.72 19.25 3.48
N ALA A 113 -16.94 18.17 3.46
CA ALA A 113 -15.49 18.20 3.38
C ALA A 113 -14.94 16.92 2.74
N VAL A 114 -13.71 16.99 2.25
CA VAL A 114 -12.88 15.83 1.89
C VAL A 114 -11.81 15.71 2.96
N LEU A 115 -11.75 14.55 3.61
CA LEU A 115 -10.78 14.22 4.63
C LEU A 115 -9.80 13.19 4.06
N GLN A 116 -8.54 13.32 4.44
CA GLN A 116 -7.49 12.36 4.16
C GLN A 116 -7.08 11.69 5.47
N LYS A 117 -7.04 10.36 5.50
CA LYS A 117 -6.62 9.61 6.67
C LYS A 117 -5.11 9.77 6.91
N ASN A 118 -4.70 9.81 8.18
CA ASN A 118 -3.29 9.89 8.59
C ASN A 118 -2.55 8.54 8.49
N ASN A 119 -3.15 7.54 7.86
CA ASN A 119 -2.56 6.22 7.68
C ASN A 119 -2.52 5.94 6.18
N TYR A 120 -1.32 5.68 5.69
CA TYR A 120 -1.06 5.35 4.29
C TYR A 120 -1.08 3.84 4.11
N TYR A 121 -1.34 3.40 2.89
CA TYR A 121 -1.28 1.99 2.56
C TYR A 121 -0.59 1.77 1.23
N THR A 122 -0.03 0.58 1.04
CA THR A 122 0.44 0.11 -0.26
C THR A 122 -0.19 -1.26 -0.50
N ASP A 123 -0.62 -1.47 -1.74
CA ASP A 123 -1.14 -2.76 -2.18
C ASP A 123 -0.05 -3.49 -2.98
N LEU A 124 0.29 -4.71 -2.56
CA LEU A 124 1.27 -5.56 -3.22
C LEU A 124 0.61 -6.78 -3.83
N TYR A 125 0.99 -7.10 -5.07
CA TYR A 125 0.59 -8.35 -5.73
C TYR A 125 1.59 -9.46 -5.40
N ILE A 126 1.14 -10.43 -4.62
CA ILE A 126 1.94 -11.56 -4.15
C ILE A 126 1.45 -12.85 -4.79
N GLN A 127 2.37 -13.69 -5.27
CA GLN A 127 2.03 -15.00 -5.84
C GLN A 127 1.49 -15.95 -4.76
N GLU A 128 0.61 -16.87 -5.12
CA GLU A 128 0.07 -17.89 -4.20
C GLU A 128 1.16 -18.71 -3.47
N SER A 129 2.30 -18.96 -4.12
CA SER A 129 3.42 -19.67 -3.47
C SER A 129 4.07 -18.87 -2.34
N GLU A 130 4.00 -17.53 -2.42
CA GLU A 130 4.66 -16.62 -1.48
C GLU A 130 3.69 -15.97 -0.49
N VAL A 131 2.37 -15.98 -0.77
CA VAL A 131 1.37 -15.33 0.08
C VAL A 131 1.31 -15.94 1.48
N GLN A 132 1.70 -17.22 1.62
CA GLN A 132 1.75 -17.92 2.91
C GLN A 132 2.76 -17.32 3.90
N LYS A 133 3.72 -16.51 3.42
CA LYS A 133 4.66 -15.77 4.27
C LYS A 133 4.02 -14.56 4.97
N PHE A 134 2.82 -14.18 4.57
CA PHE A 134 2.12 -13.01 5.09
C PHE A 134 0.99 -13.43 6.03
N GLU A 135 0.94 -12.79 7.19
CA GLU A 135 -0.17 -12.92 8.13
C GLU A 135 -0.81 -11.56 8.42
N VAL A 136 -2.13 -11.54 8.60
CA VAL A 136 -2.82 -10.31 9.00
C VAL A 136 -2.35 -9.89 10.40
N ASN A 137 -2.07 -8.61 10.57
CA ASN A 137 -1.42 -7.98 11.74
C ASN A 137 0.09 -8.24 11.86
N GLN A 138 0.72 -8.91 10.89
CA GLN A 138 2.18 -9.02 10.85
C GLN A 138 2.80 -7.65 10.58
N THR A 139 3.88 -7.37 11.29
CA THR A 139 4.71 -6.17 11.08
C THR A 139 5.86 -6.52 10.15
N LEU A 140 6.14 -5.66 9.18
CA LEU A 140 7.23 -5.82 8.21
C LEU A 140 7.87 -4.48 7.88
N ASP A 141 9.12 -4.53 7.41
CA ASP A 141 9.85 -3.35 6.99
C ASP A 141 9.50 -2.97 5.55
N VAL A 142 9.05 -1.73 5.37
CA VAL A 142 8.81 -1.13 4.06
C VAL A 142 9.96 -0.19 3.72
N HIS A 143 10.57 -0.40 2.56
CA HIS A 143 11.65 0.40 2.05
C HIS A 143 11.16 1.42 1.02
N PHE A 144 11.67 2.64 1.10
CA PHE A 144 11.35 3.73 0.16
C PHE A 144 12.66 4.18 -0.52
N PRO A 145 12.90 3.79 -1.79
CA PRO A 145 14.21 3.96 -2.43
C PRO A 145 14.59 5.43 -2.67
N TYR A 146 13.63 6.34 -2.58
CA TYR A 146 13.83 7.78 -2.77
C TYR A 146 14.09 8.55 -1.47
N LEU A 147 14.10 7.87 -0.32
CA LEU A 147 14.52 8.46 0.95
C LEU A 147 16.01 8.21 1.14
N ASP A 148 16.78 9.29 1.31
CA ASP A 148 18.24 9.26 1.47
C ASP A 148 18.70 8.53 2.76
N GLN A 149 17.76 8.20 3.66
CA GLN A 149 17.99 7.37 4.83
C GLN A 149 17.24 6.05 4.67
N PRO A 150 17.82 4.90 5.06
CA PRO A 150 17.12 3.64 5.16
C PRO A 150 16.19 3.68 6.38
N THR A 151 15.27 4.64 6.42
CA THR A 151 14.19 4.63 7.39
C THR A 151 13.28 3.49 6.94
N GLN A 152 13.59 2.29 7.43
CA GLN A 152 12.66 1.17 7.39
C GLN A 152 11.40 1.66 8.09
N VAL A 153 10.35 1.84 7.31
CA VAL A 153 9.05 2.23 7.86
C VAL A 153 8.37 0.93 8.24
N SER A 154 8.03 0.80 9.52
CA SER A 154 7.27 -0.33 10.02
C SER A 154 5.86 -0.29 9.43
N GLY A 155 5.56 -1.20 8.51
CA GLY A 155 4.24 -1.44 7.98
C GLY A 155 3.56 -2.62 8.65
N VAL A 156 2.23 -2.61 8.71
CA VAL A 156 1.40 -3.71 9.24
C VAL A 156 0.50 -4.24 8.13
N VAL A 157 0.50 -5.56 7.94
CA VAL A 157 -0.42 -6.22 6.99
C VAL A 157 -1.85 -6.10 7.52
N THR A 158 -2.69 -5.30 6.86
CA THR A 158 -4.08 -5.08 7.29
C THR A 158 -5.07 -5.96 6.56
N SER A 159 -4.75 -6.40 5.35
CA SER A 159 -5.62 -7.27 4.57
C SER A 159 -4.83 -8.15 3.61
N ILE A 160 -5.32 -9.37 3.43
CA ILE A 160 -4.90 -10.28 2.37
C ILE A 160 -6.18 -10.68 1.64
N SER A 161 -6.21 -10.51 0.32
CA SER A 161 -7.40 -10.83 -0.47
C SER A 161 -7.79 -12.30 -0.29
N SER A 162 -9.07 -12.58 -0.04
CA SER A 162 -9.56 -13.96 0.14
C SER A 162 -9.58 -14.79 -1.15
N ALA A 163 -9.54 -14.13 -2.30
CA ALA A 163 -9.47 -14.74 -3.61
C ALA A 163 -8.41 -14.05 -4.47
N PRO A 164 -7.80 -14.75 -5.44
CA PRO A 164 -6.90 -14.13 -6.40
C PRO A 164 -7.59 -12.98 -7.13
N GLN A 165 -7.00 -11.78 -7.07
CA GLN A 165 -7.58 -10.58 -7.71
C GLN A 165 -7.22 -10.47 -9.19
N PHE A 166 -6.30 -11.31 -9.68
CA PHE A 166 -6.01 -11.45 -11.11
C PHE A 166 -6.77 -12.64 -11.71
N ALA A 167 -7.83 -12.31 -12.45
CA ALA A 167 -8.31 -13.14 -13.54
C ALA A 167 -7.76 -12.56 -14.85
N SER A 168 -7.06 -13.37 -15.64
CA SER A 168 -6.74 -13.15 -17.06
C SER A 168 -5.57 -12.22 -17.47
N LEU A 169 -4.33 -12.66 -17.23
CA LEU A 169 -3.30 -12.57 -18.28
C LEU A 169 -3.24 -13.89 -19.05
N ARG A 170 -4.38 -14.25 -19.66
CA ARG A 170 -4.48 -15.33 -20.65
C ARG A 170 -4.33 -14.78 -22.07
N MET A 171 -3.35 -13.93 -22.35
CA MET A 171 -3.00 -13.63 -23.73
C MET A 171 -1.47 -13.56 -23.87
N SER A 172 -0.94 -14.59 -24.53
CA SER A 172 0.43 -14.70 -25.06
C SER A 172 1.54 -15.10 -24.08
N ARG A 173 1.43 -16.25 -23.40
CA ARG A 173 2.61 -17.02 -23.02
C ARG A 173 2.53 -18.45 -23.54
N GLU A 174 3.64 -18.89 -24.12
CA GLU A 174 3.88 -20.20 -24.70
C GLU A 174 3.53 -21.33 -23.72
N LYS A 175 3.15 -22.48 -24.31
CA LYS A 175 2.89 -23.76 -23.64
C LYS A 175 3.80 -24.00 -22.42
N GLY A 176 3.24 -23.96 -21.21
CA GLY A 176 3.84 -24.65 -20.04
C GLY A 176 4.13 -23.83 -18.78
N GLN A 177 3.78 -22.54 -18.71
CA GLN A 177 3.86 -21.80 -17.43
C GLN A 177 2.60 -22.02 -16.59
N ALA A 178 2.80 -22.24 -15.27
CA ALA A 178 1.72 -22.43 -14.30
C ALA A 178 0.81 -21.18 -14.22
N ASP A 179 -0.48 -21.37 -13.93
CA ASP A 179 -1.39 -20.26 -13.62
C ASP A 179 -0.79 -19.43 -12.46
N LEU A 180 -0.45 -18.18 -12.73
CA LEU A 180 0.05 -17.25 -11.71
C LEU A 180 -1.15 -16.58 -11.03
N SER A 181 -1.68 -17.24 -10.00
CA SER A 181 -2.63 -16.65 -9.06
C SER A 181 -1.92 -15.58 -8.22
N MET A 182 -2.41 -14.35 -8.30
CA MET A 182 -1.91 -13.22 -7.51
C MET A 182 -2.94 -12.80 -6.47
N PHE A 183 -2.47 -12.65 -5.24
CA PHE A 183 -3.20 -12.16 -4.09
C PHE A 183 -2.79 -10.72 -3.80
N LEU A 184 -3.75 -9.91 -3.38
CA LEU A 184 -3.51 -8.54 -2.97
C LEU A 184 -3.22 -8.53 -1.46
N VAL A 185 -2.02 -8.09 -1.09
CA VAL A 185 -1.64 -7.85 0.31
C VAL A 185 -1.59 -6.36 0.53
N ARG A 186 -2.45 -5.87 1.42
CA ARG A 186 -2.49 -4.47 1.84
C ARG A 186 -1.64 -4.29 3.09
N ILE A 187 -0.69 -3.38 2.99
CA ILE A 187 0.21 -3.03 4.09
C ILE A 187 -0.04 -1.57 4.43
N SER A 188 -0.31 -1.31 5.69
CA SER A 188 -0.65 0.00 6.22
C SER A 188 0.51 0.54 7.05
N MET A 189 0.73 1.85 7.02
CA MET A 189 1.79 2.51 7.77
C MET A 189 1.38 3.92 8.16
N ASP A 190 1.79 4.34 9.34
CA ASP A 190 1.49 5.68 9.83
C ASP A 190 2.15 6.74 8.94
N SER A 191 1.40 7.81 8.67
CA SER A 191 1.97 8.97 7.99
C SER A 191 3.11 9.58 8.79
N ASN A 192 4.13 10.08 8.09
CA ASN A 192 5.23 10.83 8.69
C ASN A 192 5.63 11.98 7.74
N ALA A 193 6.50 12.88 8.20
CA ALA A 193 6.88 14.07 7.43
C ALA A 193 7.68 13.76 6.15
N ASP A 194 8.30 12.59 6.07
CA ASP A 194 9.15 12.18 4.96
C ASP A 194 8.38 11.37 3.91
N LEU A 195 7.23 10.81 4.27
CA LEU A 195 6.38 10.00 3.40
C LEU A 195 5.33 10.86 2.70
N LEU A 196 5.30 10.74 1.37
CA LEU A 196 4.27 11.36 0.55
C LEU A 196 3.52 10.28 -0.24
N PRO A 197 2.18 10.36 -0.33
CA PRO A 197 1.42 9.53 -1.25
C PRO A 197 1.95 9.69 -2.69
N GLY A 198 2.07 8.58 -3.40
CA GLY A 198 2.69 8.47 -4.72
C GLY A 198 4.12 7.93 -4.71
N MET A 199 4.77 7.84 -3.54
CA MET A 199 6.09 7.20 -3.42
C MET A 199 6.03 5.70 -3.71
N THR A 200 7.12 5.15 -4.26
CA THR A 200 7.29 3.70 -4.42
C THR A 200 7.62 3.07 -3.07
N ALA A 201 6.79 2.13 -2.62
CA ALA A 201 7.03 1.30 -1.45
C ALA A 201 7.57 -0.05 -1.91
N GLU A 202 8.64 -0.54 -1.29
CA GLU A 202 9.26 -1.82 -1.60
C GLU A 202 9.26 -2.73 -0.37
N VAL A 203 8.92 -3.99 -0.57
CA VAL A 203 8.98 -5.03 0.46
C VAL A 203 9.80 -6.19 -0.08
N LYS A 204 10.80 -6.60 0.70
CA LYS A 204 11.66 -7.74 0.38
C LYS A 204 11.10 -8.99 1.02
N LEU A 205 10.66 -9.93 0.19
CA LEU A 205 10.08 -11.19 0.62
C LEU A 205 11.08 -12.10 1.36
N ASP A 206 12.38 -11.90 1.14
CA ASP A 206 13.44 -12.71 1.77
C ASP A 206 13.71 -12.29 3.23
N GLU A 207 13.27 -11.09 3.62
CA GLU A 207 13.45 -10.55 4.98
C GLU A 207 12.24 -10.83 5.88
N ILE A 208 11.13 -11.31 5.30
CA ILE A 208 9.93 -11.74 6.03
C ILE A 208 10.24 -13.08 6.69
N THR A 209 10.36 -13.08 8.02
CA THR A 209 10.67 -14.29 8.79
C THR A 209 9.37 -15.07 9.06
N ASP A 210 9.44 -16.41 8.96
CA ASP A 210 8.38 -17.35 9.39
C ASP A 210 8.07 -17.28 10.90
#